data_AF-A0A918NDK3-F1
#
_entry.id   AF-A0A918NDK3-F1
#
_cell.length_a   1.000
_cell.length_b   1.000
_cell.length_c   1.000
_cell.angle_alpha   90.00
_cell.angle_beta   90.00
_cell.angle_gamma   90.00
#
_symmetry.space_group_name_H-M   'P 1'
#
loop_
_entity.id
_entity.type
_entity.pdbx_description
1 polymer ?
#
loop_
_entity_poly.entity_id
_entity_poly.type
_entity_poly.pdbx_seq_one_letter_code
_entity_poly.pdbx_strand_id
1 'polypeptide(L)'
;MFGRLVPSGWARRGSITLVCALFGTFSPAVSLTAYASPTLSNPAEIETNFEAALSAFNSGRFTEALSLSETAANLGSSDAAVMAGYILRYGKAGRTDMMAARSWYEKATVKGHPDALVALGEMGIRGQGGLTKTDAVSYLTRAADAGRTDAMRALSDLYRTGQGVSSDADESQRLLKQASQSFDTEATKRLGDSLFESDPKTALKHYEAAAKAGNIEAAYIAGVMYAENFEIRPDSDRSAALLRQAALGGHAAAMADYGLLVYQGYGAEKSIEAAAEWFRKSAEGGDAEGQFLYAFTLAKGEGVSQNLEDAYYWVLKSGESAVDEYDADKRALRERLEANVDGAILARARAKL
;
A
#
# COMPACT_ATOMS: atom_id res chain seq x y z
N MET A 1 -37.04 38.09 -27.88
CA MET A 1 -38.25 38.38 -27.09
C MET A 1 -37.77 38.72 -25.68
N PHE A 2 -38.18 39.88 -25.18
CA PHE A 2 -37.80 40.53 -23.92
C PHE A 2 -37.86 39.59 -22.69
N GLY A 3 -37.07 39.74 -21.62
CA GLY A 3 -36.18 40.82 -21.23
C GLY A 3 -35.38 40.51 -19.95
N ARG A 4 -34.36 41.33 -19.74
CA ARG A 4 -33.65 41.56 -18.47
C ARG A 4 -34.61 42.10 -17.41
N LEU A 5 -34.33 41.86 -16.13
CA LEU A 5 -34.07 42.92 -15.13
C LEU A 5 -33.51 42.32 -13.84
N VAL A 6 -32.55 43.07 -13.28
CA VAL A 6 -31.71 42.77 -12.10
C VAL A 6 -32.29 43.57 -10.89
N PRO A 7 -31.58 43.83 -9.77
CA PRO A 7 -31.85 43.32 -8.42
C PRO A 7 -32.26 44.41 -7.40
N SER A 8 -32.18 44.06 -6.10
CA SER A 8 -31.85 44.90 -4.93
C SER A 8 -32.97 45.45 -4.03
N GLY A 9 -32.64 45.54 -2.73
CA GLY A 9 -33.35 46.35 -1.71
C GLY A 9 -33.71 45.56 -0.44
N TRP A 10 -32.84 45.48 0.57
CA TRP A 10 -32.72 46.39 1.74
C TRP A 10 -33.67 46.11 2.92
N ALA A 11 -33.05 45.64 4.02
CA ALA A 11 -33.18 46.06 5.42
C ALA A 11 -34.57 46.37 6.04
N ARG A 12 -34.84 45.77 7.21
CA ARG A 12 -35.01 46.52 8.48
C ARG A 12 -35.00 45.65 9.74
N ARG A 13 -34.47 46.27 10.79
CA ARG A 13 -34.35 45.85 12.19
C ARG A 13 -35.70 45.83 12.92
N GLY A 14 -35.78 45.11 14.03
CA GLY A 14 -36.80 45.28 15.07
C GLY A 14 -36.42 44.54 16.36
N SER A 15 -36.30 45.27 17.46
CA SER A 15 -35.68 44.88 18.72
C SER A 15 -36.66 44.29 19.76
N ILE A 16 -36.11 43.42 20.62
CA ILE A 16 -36.29 43.28 22.09
C ILE A 16 -37.59 43.82 22.72
N THR A 17 -38.34 42.99 23.47
CA THR A 17 -38.82 43.34 24.84
C THR A 17 -39.11 42.07 25.68
N LEU A 18 -38.72 42.16 26.95
CA LEU A 18 -38.80 41.20 28.05
C LEU A 18 -40.02 41.53 28.94
N VAL A 19 -40.76 40.55 29.48
CA VAL A 19 -41.61 40.75 30.69
C VAL A 19 -41.61 39.49 31.57
N CYS A 20 -41.45 39.73 32.87
CA CYS A 20 -41.29 38.80 33.99
C CYS A 20 -42.60 38.36 34.67
N ALA A 21 -42.51 37.17 35.30
CA ALA A 21 -42.99 36.75 36.64
C ALA A 21 -44.50 36.65 37.00
N LEU A 22 -44.90 35.53 37.64
CA LEU A 22 -45.13 35.41 39.11
C LEU A 22 -45.66 34.00 39.54
N PHE A 23 -44.92 33.36 40.46
CA PHE A 23 -45.25 32.49 41.62
C PHE A 23 -46.20 31.27 41.60
N GLY A 24 -45.72 30.19 42.23
CA GLY A 24 -46.55 29.09 42.77
C GLY A 24 -45.81 27.96 43.50
N THR A 25 -45.50 28.18 44.79
CA THR A 25 -45.42 27.21 45.93
C THR A 25 -44.38 26.08 46.03
N PHE A 26 -43.91 25.94 47.27
CA PHE A 26 -42.93 25.02 47.88
C PHE A 26 -43.32 23.52 47.89
N SER A 27 -42.32 22.64 47.68
CA SER A 27 -42.08 21.41 48.45
C SER A 27 -40.62 20.97 48.29
N PRO A 28 -39.85 20.75 49.37
CA PRO A 28 -38.50 20.22 49.29
C PRO A 28 -38.50 18.73 49.65
N ALA A 29 -38.06 17.87 48.73
CA ALA A 29 -37.38 16.59 49.02
C ALA A 29 -37.19 15.81 47.73
N VAL A 30 -36.19 16.18 46.93
CA VAL A 30 -35.53 15.23 46.03
C VAL A 30 -34.04 15.42 46.25
N SER A 31 -33.39 14.39 46.76
CA SER A 31 -31.95 14.33 46.97
C SER A 31 -31.22 14.58 45.65
N LEU A 32 -30.65 15.78 45.50
CA LEU A 32 -29.34 15.98 44.90
C LEU A 32 -28.32 15.24 45.79
N THR A 33 -27.37 14.42 45.37
CA THR A 33 -26.66 14.29 44.11
C THR A 33 -25.81 13.03 44.22
N ALA A 34 -25.95 12.08 43.29
CA ALA A 34 -24.81 11.27 42.88
C ALA A 34 -24.22 11.96 41.64
N TYR A 35 -23.56 13.10 41.85
CA TYR A 35 -22.51 13.50 40.91
C TYR A 35 -21.43 12.46 41.08
N ALA A 36 -21.38 11.47 40.18
CA ALA A 36 -20.13 10.79 39.91
C ALA A 36 -19.13 11.91 39.58
N SER A 37 -18.17 12.13 40.49
CA SER A 37 -17.05 13.02 40.22
C SER A 37 -16.46 12.62 38.86
N PRO A 38 -16.05 13.58 38.01
CA PRO A 38 -15.13 13.19 36.95
C PRO A 38 -13.95 12.57 37.68
N THR A 39 -13.69 11.27 37.48
CA THR A 39 -12.43 10.67 37.91
C THR A 39 -11.35 11.57 37.34
N LEU A 40 -10.71 12.34 38.21
CA LEU A 40 -9.56 13.15 37.89
C LEU A 40 -8.49 12.16 37.48
N SER A 41 -8.47 11.81 36.19
CA SER A 41 -7.50 10.93 35.58
C SER A 41 -6.15 11.58 35.80
N ASN A 42 -5.34 11.04 36.70
CA ASN A 42 -4.02 11.56 37.01
C ASN A 42 -3.12 11.38 35.78
N PRO A 43 -2.72 12.47 35.09
CA PRO A 43 -1.96 12.34 33.84
C PRO A 43 -0.65 11.56 34.02
N ALA A 44 0.01 11.71 35.18
CA ALA A 44 1.23 10.98 35.50
C ALA A 44 1.00 9.47 35.64
N GLU A 45 -0.18 9.06 36.13
CA GLU A 45 -0.55 7.65 36.26
C GLU A 45 -0.89 7.03 34.90
N ILE A 46 -1.54 7.79 34.01
CA ILE A 46 -1.80 7.38 32.63
C ILE A 46 -0.47 7.13 31.89
N GLU A 47 0.45 8.09 31.99
CA GLU A 47 1.77 8.05 31.35
C GLU A 47 2.60 6.89 31.89
N THR A 48 2.69 6.74 33.21
CA THR A 48 3.43 5.64 33.85
C THR A 48 2.92 4.27 33.39
N ASN A 49 1.59 4.07 33.36
CA ASN A 49 1.03 2.79 32.92
C ASN A 49 1.23 2.54 31.42
N PHE A 50 1.15 3.58 30.58
CA PHE A 50 1.37 3.44 29.14
C PHE A 50 2.84 3.16 28.82
N GLU A 51 3.78 3.81 29.48
CA GLU A 51 5.21 3.54 29.32
C GLU A 51 5.57 2.10 29.74
N ALA A 52 5.01 1.64 30.86
CA ALA A 52 5.17 0.26 31.30
C ALA A 52 4.58 -0.73 30.27
N ALA A 53 3.40 -0.43 29.72
CA ALA A 53 2.79 -1.24 28.66
C ALA A 53 3.68 -1.31 27.40
N LEU A 54 4.23 -0.16 26.97
CA LEU A 54 5.13 -0.08 25.82
C LEU A 54 6.43 -0.86 26.05
N SER A 55 7.02 -0.76 27.24
CA SER A 55 8.20 -1.52 27.64
C SER A 55 7.94 -3.03 27.61
N ALA A 56 6.80 -3.47 28.16
CA ALA A 56 6.39 -4.87 28.11
C ALA A 56 6.16 -5.35 26.66
N PHE A 57 5.51 -4.52 25.83
CA PHE A 57 5.26 -4.82 24.42
C PHE A 57 6.56 -5.02 23.63
N ASN A 58 7.50 -4.08 23.76
CA ASN A 58 8.81 -4.14 23.09
C ASN A 58 9.67 -5.31 23.57
N SER A 59 9.44 -5.77 24.81
CA SER A 59 10.10 -6.95 25.35
C SER A 59 9.40 -8.28 25.01
N GLY A 60 8.32 -8.25 24.21
CA GLY A 60 7.54 -9.44 23.85
C GLY A 60 6.65 -10.00 24.98
N ARG A 61 6.51 -9.29 26.10
CA ARG A 61 5.63 -9.68 27.23
C ARG A 61 4.20 -9.22 26.96
N PHE A 62 3.57 -9.78 25.93
CA PHE A 62 2.31 -9.28 25.39
C PHE A 62 1.11 -9.40 26.34
N THR A 63 1.07 -10.39 27.23
CA THR A 63 0.00 -10.51 28.25
C THR A 63 0.08 -9.39 29.28
N GLU A 64 1.30 -9.06 29.73
CA GLU A 64 1.55 -7.93 30.62
C GLU A 64 1.25 -6.60 29.91
N ALA A 65 1.73 -6.45 28.68
CA ALA A 65 1.45 -5.28 27.85
C ALA A 65 -0.05 -5.06 27.65
N LEU A 66 -0.82 -6.13 27.40
CA LEU A 66 -2.27 -6.05 27.29
C LEU A 66 -2.87 -5.51 28.58
N SER A 67 -2.61 -6.14 29.72
CA SER A 67 -3.15 -5.73 31.01
C SER A 67 -2.83 -4.27 31.36
N LEU A 68 -1.59 -3.83 31.14
CA LEU A 68 -1.15 -2.45 31.41
C LEU A 68 -1.80 -1.46 30.43
N SER A 69 -1.89 -1.83 29.15
CA SER A 69 -2.53 -0.99 28.13
C SER A 69 -4.03 -0.83 28.37
N GLU A 70 -4.75 -1.89 28.79
CA GLU A 70 -6.17 -1.81 29.16
C GLU A 70 -6.38 -0.89 30.38
N THR A 71 -5.47 -0.97 31.35
CA THR A 71 -5.49 -0.11 32.55
C THR A 71 -5.30 1.37 32.15
N ALA A 72 -4.24 1.68 31.40
CA ALA A 72 -3.98 3.05 30.93
C ALA A 72 -5.11 3.57 30.02
N ALA A 73 -5.68 2.71 29.17
CA ALA A 73 -6.81 3.05 28.32
C ALA A 73 -8.09 3.34 29.12
N ASN A 74 -8.31 2.62 30.22
CA ASN A 74 -9.40 2.90 31.17
C ASN A 74 -9.21 4.22 31.92
N LEU A 75 -7.98 4.62 32.17
CA LEU A 75 -7.64 5.94 32.71
C LEU A 75 -7.70 7.05 31.65
N GLY A 76 -7.82 6.69 30.37
CA GLY A 76 -8.08 7.62 29.27
C GLY A 76 -6.98 7.74 28.23
N SER A 77 -5.93 6.93 28.24
CA SER A 77 -4.94 6.94 27.15
C SER A 77 -5.53 6.35 25.86
N SER A 78 -5.57 7.15 24.80
CA SER A 78 -5.96 6.67 23.47
C SER A 78 -4.90 5.78 22.83
N ASP A 79 -3.61 6.07 23.06
CA ASP A 79 -2.50 5.26 22.56
C ASP A 79 -2.49 3.87 23.20
N ALA A 80 -2.78 3.80 24.50
CA ALA A 80 -2.92 2.53 25.20
C ALA A 80 -4.13 1.73 24.70
N ALA A 81 -5.24 2.39 24.37
CA ALA A 81 -6.40 1.74 23.78
C ALA A 81 -6.08 1.17 22.39
N VAL A 82 -5.29 1.89 21.57
CA VAL A 82 -4.78 1.38 20.28
C VAL A 82 -3.88 0.16 20.49
N MET A 83 -2.98 0.20 21.48
CA MET A 83 -2.10 -0.92 21.81
C MET A 83 -2.89 -2.17 22.24
N ALA A 84 -3.85 -2.02 23.15
CA ALA A 84 -4.73 -3.12 23.57
C ALA A 84 -5.46 -3.72 22.37
N GLY A 85 -6.05 -2.86 21.52
CA GLY A 85 -6.71 -3.27 20.29
C GLY A 85 -5.78 -4.04 19.34
N TYR A 86 -4.54 -3.60 19.18
CA TYR A 86 -3.54 -4.25 18.34
C TYR A 86 -3.15 -5.64 18.86
N ILE A 87 -2.89 -5.76 20.17
CA ILE A 87 -2.52 -7.04 20.80
C ILE A 87 -3.63 -8.07 20.59
N LEU A 88 -4.89 -7.66 20.76
CA LEU A 88 -6.06 -8.51 20.59
C LEU A 88 -6.35 -8.84 19.13
N ARG A 89 -6.24 -7.88 18.20
CA ARG A 89 -6.46 -8.09 16.76
C ARG A 89 -5.50 -9.12 16.18
N TYR A 90 -4.23 -9.08 16.58
CA TYR A 90 -3.18 -9.97 16.09
C TYR A 90 -2.89 -11.16 17.02
N GLY A 91 -3.66 -11.31 18.11
CA GLY A 91 -3.53 -12.44 19.03
C GLY A 91 -2.16 -12.55 19.70
N LYS A 92 -1.44 -11.43 19.88
CA LYS A 92 -0.07 -11.41 20.41
C LYS A 92 0.02 -11.94 21.84
N ALA A 93 -1.08 -11.83 22.61
CA ALA A 93 -1.21 -12.36 23.96
C ALA A 93 -1.96 -13.71 24.04
N GLY A 94 -1.99 -14.49 22.95
CA GLY A 94 -2.49 -15.87 22.95
C GLY A 94 -3.46 -16.17 21.80
N ARG A 95 -4.64 -15.56 21.81
CA ARG A 95 -5.66 -15.74 20.76
C ARG A 95 -6.18 -14.40 20.27
N THR A 96 -6.64 -14.38 19.03
CA THR A 96 -7.29 -13.20 18.46
C THR A 96 -8.65 -12.97 19.13
N ASP A 97 -8.98 -11.70 19.34
CA ASP A 97 -10.31 -11.26 19.75
C ASP A 97 -10.68 -9.99 18.99
N MET A 98 -11.38 -10.17 17.87
CA MET A 98 -11.74 -9.07 16.97
C MET A 98 -12.82 -8.16 17.56
N MET A 99 -13.68 -8.68 18.43
CA MET A 99 -14.72 -7.87 19.07
C MET A 99 -14.13 -7.00 20.18
N ALA A 100 -13.27 -7.57 21.02
CA ALA A 100 -12.55 -6.80 22.04
C ALA A 100 -11.61 -5.78 21.38
N ALA A 101 -10.90 -6.16 20.32
CA ALA A 101 -10.06 -5.24 19.56
C ALA A 101 -10.84 -4.03 19.02
N ARG A 102 -12.01 -4.29 18.40
CA ARG A 102 -12.92 -3.24 17.95
C ARG A 102 -13.31 -2.28 19.09
N SER A 103 -13.76 -2.82 20.22
CA SER A 103 -14.18 -1.99 21.37
C SER A 103 -13.06 -1.05 21.85
N TRP A 104 -11.83 -1.56 21.90
CA TRP A 104 -10.67 -0.74 22.29
C TRP A 104 -10.33 0.33 21.25
N TYR A 105 -10.37 0.00 19.96
CA TYR A 105 -10.18 1.02 18.92
C TYR A 105 -11.29 2.07 18.93
N GLU A 106 -12.56 1.67 19.06
CA GLU A 106 -13.69 2.61 19.15
C GLU A 106 -13.50 3.59 20.32
N LYS A 107 -13.04 3.09 21.47
CA LYS A 107 -12.68 3.93 22.63
C LYS A 107 -11.59 4.95 22.30
N ALA A 108 -10.55 4.56 21.55
CA ALA A 108 -9.52 5.48 21.09
C ALA A 108 -10.05 6.55 20.12
N THR A 109 -11.06 6.22 19.29
CA THR A 109 -11.63 7.19 18.33
C THR A 109 -12.40 8.34 18.98
N VAL A 110 -12.82 8.22 20.25
CA VAL A 110 -13.49 9.30 21.00
C VAL A 110 -12.59 10.54 21.10
N LYS A 111 -11.27 10.33 21.17
CA LYS A 111 -10.26 11.41 21.17
C LYS A 111 -9.73 11.74 19.76
N GLY A 112 -10.34 11.18 18.71
CA GLY A 112 -9.92 11.41 17.32
C GLY A 112 -8.63 10.69 16.92
N HIS A 113 -8.23 9.62 17.62
CA HIS A 113 -6.95 8.95 17.35
C HIS A 113 -6.91 8.37 15.91
N PRO A 114 -6.02 8.84 15.03
CA PRO A 114 -6.03 8.48 13.62
C PRO A 114 -5.72 7.00 13.37
N ASP A 115 -4.78 6.39 14.11
CA ASP A 115 -4.47 4.96 13.92
C ASP A 115 -5.64 4.04 14.30
N ALA A 116 -6.46 4.43 15.27
CA ALA A 116 -7.65 3.68 15.64
C ALA A 116 -8.70 3.71 14.52
N LEU A 117 -8.88 4.88 13.89
CA LEU A 117 -9.77 5.06 12.75
C LEU A 117 -9.31 4.21 11.56
N VAL A 118 -8.01 4.22 11.24
CA VAL A 118 -7.43 3.37 10.18
C VAL A 118 -7.64 1.89 10.52
N ALA A 119 -7.34 1.46 11.74
CA ALA A 119 -7.50 0.07 12.16
C ALA A 119 -8.94 -0.43 12.06
N LEU A 120 -9.93 0.37 12.50
CA LEU A 120 -11.35 0.06 12.35
C LEU A 120 -11.77 0.04 10.87
N GLY A 121 -11.25 0.97 10.06
CA GLY A 121 -11.40 0.98 8.62
C GLY A 121 -10.98 -0.33 7.98
N GLU A 122 -9.74 -0.76 8.21
CA GLU A 122 -9.21 -2.04 7.71
C GLU A 122 -10.01 -3.25 8.20
N MET A 123 -10.42 -3.25 9.47
CA MET A 123 -11.26 -4.32 10.02
C MET A 123 -12.60 -4.39 9.28
N GLY A 124 -13.24 -3.25 8.99
CA GLY A 124 -14.48 -3.21 8.21
C GLY A 124 -14.31 -3.66 6.75
N ILE A 125 -13.19 -3.32 6.09
CA ILE A 125 -12.87 -3.83 4.74
C ILE A 125 -12.84 -5.37 4.75
N ARG A 126 -12.25 -5.95 5.80
CA ARG A 126 -12.09 -7.41 5.96
C ARG A 126 -13.30 -8.10 6.61
N GLY A 127 -14.35 -7.36 7.00
CA GLY A 127 -15.51 -7.94 7.68
C GLY A 127 -15.23 -8.46 9.10
N GLN A 128 -14.27 -7.88 9.82
CA GLN A 128 -13.81 -8.32 11.14
C GLN A 128 -14.53 -7.60 12.28
N GLY A 129 -14.69 -8.26 13.43
CA GLY A 129 -15.28 -7.63 14.63
C GLY A 129 -16.72 -7.16 14.44
N GLY A 130 -17.46 -7.75 13.49
CA GLY A 130 -18.81 -7.34 13.13
C GLY A 130 -18.88 -5.99 12.41
N LEU A 131 -17.75 -5.48 11.89
CA LEU A 131 -17.71 -4.29 11.05
C LEU A 131 -17.99 -4.65 9.60
N THR A 132 -18.66 -3.74 8.91
CA THR A 132 -18.97 -3.82 7.48
C THR A 132 -18.07 -2.90 6.67
N LYS A 133 -18.13 -3.03 5.33
CA LYS A 133 -17.44 -2.08 4.44
C LYS A 133 -18.04 -0.68 4.51
N THR A 134 -19.32 -0.54 4.84
CA THR A 134 -19.94 0.77 5.07
C THR A 134 -19.41 1.43 6.34
N ASP A 135 -19.18 0.66 7.41
CA ASP A 135 -18.48 1.16 8.60
C ASP A 135 -17.05 1.58 8.25
N ALA A 136 -16.36 0.79 7.41
CA ALA A 136 -15.02 1.11 6.95
C ALA A 136 -14.96 2.47 6.24
N VAL A 137 -15.90 2.76 5.33
CA VAL A 137 -16.01 4.06 4.66
C VAL A 137 -16.09 5.18 5.71
N SER A 138 -16.97 5.04 6.72
CA SER A 138 -17.11 6.06 7.77
C SER A 138 -15.82 6.32 8.54
N TYR A 139 -15.14 5.27 9.01
CA TYR A 139 -13.90 5.43 9.77
C TYR A 139 -12.75 5.95 8.91
N LEU A 140 -12.62 5.46 7.67
CA LEU A 140 -11.58 5.91 6.75
C LEU A 140 -11.79 7.34 6.27
N THR A 141 -13.03 7.80 6.09
CA THR A 141 -13.33 9.21 5.82
C THR A 141 -12.83 10.09 6.97
N ARG A 142 -13.14 9.74 8.22
CA ARG A 142 -12.66 10.50 9.39
C ARG A 142 -11.13 10.51 9.50
N ALA A 143 -10.47 9.40 9.18
CA ALA A 143 -9.00 9.35 9.15
C ALA A 143 -8.43 10.18 7.99
N ALA A 144 -9.03 10.12 6.80
CA ALA A 144 -8.63 10.92 5.64
C ALA A 144 -8.80 12.42 5.92
N ASP A 145 -9.89 12.83 6.56
CA ASP A 145 -10.12 14.22 7.01
C ASP A 145 -9.05 14.68 8.02
N ALA A 146 -8.51 13.75 8.81
CA ALA A 146 -7.37 13.98 9.70
C ALA A 146 -6.01 13.97 8.97
N GLY A 147 -5.98 13.87 7.64
CA GLY A 147 -4.77 13.92 6.82
C GLY A 147 -4.05 12.59 6.64
N ARG A 148 -4.67 11.46 7.00
CA ARG A 148 -4.07 10.13 6.86
C ARG A 148 -4.09 9.66 5.41
N THR A 149 -2.91 9.57 4.78
CA THR A 149 -2.78 9.21 3.36
C THR A 149 -3.02 7.72 3.11
N ASP A 150 -2.68 6.85 4.06
CA ASP A 150 -3.05 5.44 4.08
C ASP A 150 -4.58 5.25 4.07
N ALA A 151 -5.30 6.05 4.87
CA ALA A 151 -6.77 6.07 4.86
C ALA A 151 -7.33 6.57 3.52
N MET A 152 -6.75 7.64 2.95
CA MET A 152 -7.16 8.15 1.64
C MET A 152 -6.99 7.11 0.53
N ARG A 153 -5.89 6.35 0.53
CA ARG A 153 -5.67 5.26 -0.44
C ARG A 153 -6.68 4.13 -0.27
N ALA A 154 -6.93 3.68 0.96
CA ALA A 154 -7.92 2.65 1.24
C ALA A 154 -9.35 3.09 0.88
N LEU A 155 -9.71 4.33 1.20
CA LEU A 155 -11.01 4.91 0.86
C LEU A 155 -11.17 5.07 -0.65
N SER A 156 -10.11 5.47 -1.36
CA SER A 156 -10.09 5.51 -2.82
C SER A 156 -10.41 4.13 -3.42
N ASP A 157 -9.87 3.05 -2.88
CA ASP A 157 -10.19 1.69 -3.36
C ASP A 157 -11.67 1.33 -3.15
N LEU A 158 -12.27 1.77 -2.03
CA LEU A 158 -13.69 1.55 -1.76
C LEU A 158 -14.59 2.31 -2.74
N TYR A 159 -14.27 3.57 -3.03
CA TYR A 159 -14.99 4.36 -4.03
C TYR A 159 -14.78 3.82 -5.45
N ARG A 160 -13.56 3.40 -5.82
CA ARG A 160 -13.29 2.83 -7.14
C ARG A 160 -14.04 1.52 -7.39
N THR A 161 -14.18 0.69 -6.35
CA THR A 161 -14.81 -0.63 -6.45
C THR A 161 -16.29 -0.66 -6.08
N GLY A 162 -16.84 0.46 -5.58
CA GLY A 162 -18.22 0.53 -5.09
C GLY A 162 -18.47 -0.37 -3.87
N GLN A 163 -17.47 -0.55 -3.02
CA GLN A 163 -17.56 -1.42 -1.85
C GLN A 163 -17.93 -0.66 -0.59
N GLY A 164 -19.14 -0.88 -0.07
CA GLY A 164 -19.65 -0.17 1.11
C GLY A 164 -20.12 1.27 0.84
N VAL A 165 -19.90 1.76 -0.39
CA VAL A 165 -20.33 3.05 -0.94
C VAL A 165 -20.61 2.88 -2.43
N SER A 166 -21.37 3.78 -3.05
CA SER A 166 -21.53 3.80 -4.51
C SER A 166 -20.18 4.01 -5.21
N SER A 167 -20.00 3.37 -6.36
CA SER A 167 -18.78 3.57 -7.14
C SER A 167 -18.66 5.02 -7.60
N ASP A 168 -17.50 5.64 -7.36
CA ASP A 168 -17.21 7.02 -7.72
C ASP A 168 -15.73 7.17 -8.10
N ALA A 169 -15.45 7.23 -9.39
CA ALA A 169 -14.09 7.36 -9.91
C ALA A 169 -13.49 8.75 -9.64
N ASP A 170 -14.32 9.80 -9.64
CA ASP A 170 -13.87 11.18 -9.43
C ASP A 170 -13.45 11.38 -7.97
N GLU A 171 -14.23 10.86 -7.03
CA GLU A 171 -13.89 10.91 -5.61
C GLU A 171 -12.66 10.05 -5.29
N SER A 172 -12.55 8.86 -5.92
CA SER A 172 -11.33 8.05 -5.84
C SER A 172 -10.09 8.82 -6.29
N GLN A 173 -10.14 9.46 -7.46
CA GLN A 173 -9.04 10.28 -7.94
C GLN A 173 -8.76 11.50 -7.05
N ARG A 174 -9.80 12.14 -6.50
CA ARG A 174 -9.65 13.28 -5.58
C ARG A 174 -8.85 12.87 -4.34
N LEU A 175 -9.18 11.73 -3.74
CA LEU A 175 -8.47 11.18 -2.57
C LEU A 175 -7.01 10.86 -2.88
N LEU A 176 -6.74 10.22 -4.04
CA LEU A 176 -5.36 9.93 -4.44
C LEU A 176 -4.55 11.21 -4.73
N LYS A 177 -5.16 12.24 -5.34
CA LYS A 177 -4.52 13.56 -5.53
C LYS A 177 -4.19 14.21 -4.19
N GLN A 178 -5.11 14.17 -3.23
CA GLN A 178 -4.88 14.71 -1.89
C GLN A 178 -3.72 13.97 -1.18
N ALA A 179 -3.70 12.64 -1.23
CA ALA A 179 -2.62 11.83 -0.65
C ALA A 179 -1.27 12.10 -1.34
N SER A 180 -1.25 12.19 -2.67
CA SER A 180 -0.06 12.51 -3.46
C SER A 180 0.52 13.88 -3.11
N GLN A 181 -0.33 14.89 -2.88
CA GLN A 181 0.09 16.23 -2.42
C GLN A 181 0.71 16.21 -1.02
N SER A 182 0.38 15.20 -0.20
CA SER A 182 1.01 14.93 1.09
C SER A 182 2.24 14.02 0.97
N PHE A 183 2.86 13.93 -0.22
CA PHE A 183 4.05 13.13 -0.51
C PHE A 183 3.85 11.61 -0.36
N ASP A 184 2.62 11.12 -0.46
CA ASP A 184 2.36 9.68 -0.55
C ASP A 184 2.73 9.17 -1.96
N THR A 185 3.90 8.54 -2.04
CA THR A 185 4.43 8.03 -3.30
C THR A 185 3.56 6.91 -3.88
N GLU A 186 2.95 6.08 -3.03
CA GLU A 186 2.07 5.00 -3.48
C GLU A 186 0.76 5.56 -4.06
N ALA A 187 0.21 6.63 -3.46
CA ALA A 187 -0.94 7.33 -4.03
C ALA A 187 -0.59 7.95 -5.39
N THR A 188 0.62 8.49 -5.53
CA THR A 188 1.12 9.03 -6.79
C THR A 188 1.21 7.95 -7.88
N LYS A 189 1.73 6.75 -7.54
CA LYS A 189 1.76 5.60 -8.46
C LYS A 189 0.34 5.17 -8.86
N ARG A 190 -0.59 5.11 -7.91
CA ARG A 190 -1.99 4.75 -8.16
C ARG A 190 -2.75 5.76 -9.03
N LEU A 191 -2.38 7.05 -8.99
CA LEU A 191 -2.87 8.02 -9.98
C LEU A 191 -2.41 7.64 -11.39
N GLY A 192 -1.15 7.23 -11.54
CA GLY A 192 -0.63 6.65 -12.76
C GLY A 192 -1.47 5.47 -13.24
N ASP A 193 -1.71 4.49 -12.37
CA ASP A 193 -2.52 3.30 -12.68
C ASP A 193 -3.92 3.67 -13.17
N SER A 194 -4.58 4.63 -12.52
CA SER A 194 -5.94 5.05 -12.88
C SER A 194 -6.05 5.73 -14.25
N LEU A 195 -4.92 6.20 -14.79
CA LEU A 195 -4.84 6.93 -16.05
C LEU A 195 -4.15 6.12 -17.15
N PHE A 196 -3.56 4.95 -16.83
CA PHE A 196 -2.70 4.21 -17.73
C PHE A 196 -3.35 3.90 -19.08
N GLU A 197 -4.62 3.45 -19.05
CA GLU A 197 -5.36 3.11 -20.27
C GLU A 197 -5.99 4.32 -20.98
N SER A 198 -6.35 5.37 -20.23
CA SER A 198 -7.12 6.50 -20.77
C SER A 198 -6.28 7.71 -21.18
N ASP A 199 -5.16 7.93 -20.49
CA ASP A 199 -4.21 9.01 -20.74
C ASP A 199 -2.78 8.54 -20.34
N PRO A 200 -2.14 7.70 -21.17
CA PRO A 200 -0.81 7.17 -20.90
C PRO A 200 0.25 8.26 -20.67
N LYS A 201 0.08 9.45 -21.28
CA LYS A 201 1.03 10.56 -21.14
C LYS A 201 0.95 11.20 -19.76
N THR A 202 -0.26 11.37 -19.22
CA THR A 202 -0.41 11.84 -17.84
C THR A 202 -0.05 10.74 -16.84
N ALA A 203 -0.38 9.48 -17.13
CA ALA A 203 0.04 8.34 -16.32
C ALA A 203 1.57 8.27 -16.18
N LEU A 204 2.30 8.42 -17.29
CA LEU A 204 3.77 8.45 -17.30
C LEU A 204 4.33 9.52 -16.37
N LYS A 205 3.76 10.74 -16.37
CA LYS A 205 4.21 11.81 -15.46
C LYS A 205 4.04 11.43 -13.99
N HIS A 206 2.96 10.74 -13.65
CA HIS A 206 2.74 10.24 -12.29
C HIS A 206 3.72 9.13 -11.92
N TYR A 207 4.00 8.21 -12.83
CA TYR A 207 5.01 7.18 -12.60
C TYR A 207 6.42 7.76 -12.47
N GLU A 208 6.82 8.71 -13.32
CA GLU A 208 8.10 9.41 -13.19
C GLU A 208 8.22 10.16 -11.85
N ALA A 209 7.14 10.81 -11.41
CA ALA A 209 7.11 11.49 -10.11
C ALA A 209 7.25 10.49 -8.95
N ALA A 210 6.55 9.36 -9.01
CA ALA A 210 6.64 8.31 -8.00
C ALA A 210 8.02 7.63 -8.01
N ALA A 211 8.59 7.37 -9.19
CA ALA A 211 9.94 6.85 -9.37
C ALA A 211 10.99 7.78 -8.76
N LYS A 212 10.89 9.09 -9.02
CA LYS A 212 11.78 10.10 -8.43
C LYS A 212 11.70 10.13 -6.89
N ALA A 213 10.53 9.81 -6.33
CA ALA A 213 10.32 9.68 -4.89
C ALA A 213 10.66 8.27 -4.35
N GLY A 214 11.30 7.42 -5.15
CA GLY A 214 11.84 6.12 -4.73
C GLY A 214 10.93 4.92 -4.95
N ASN A 215 9.78 5.08 -5.61
CA ASN A 215 8.92 3.93 -5.92
C ASN A 215 9.49 3.12 -7.09
N ILE A 216 9.95 1.92 -6.75
CA ILE A 216 10.63 0.98 -7.65
C ILE A 216 9.70 0.48 -8.76
N GLU A 217 8.45 0.15 -8.39
CA GLU A 217 7.44 -0.32 -9.34
C GLU A 217 7.08 0.76 -10.36
N ALA A 218 6.92 2.01 -9.91
CA ALA A 218 6.68 3.13 -10.80
C ALA A 218 7.85 3.39 -11.75
N ALA A 219 9.09 3.21 -11.28
CA ALA A 219 10.27 3.29 -12.14
C ALA A 219 10.26 2.21 -13.21
N TYR A 220 9.91 0.97 -12.84
CA TYR A 220 9.76 -0.14 -13.78
C TYR A 220 8.70 0.18 -14.86
N ILE A 221 7.48 0.53 -14.43
CA ILE A 221 6.37 0.84 -15.35
C ILE A 221 6.73 1.99 -16.29
N ALA A 222 7.31 3.09 -15.77
CA ALA A 222 7.72 4.22 -16.60
C ALA A 222 8.81 3.81 -17.61
N GLY A 223 9.74 2.94 -17.20
CA GLY A 223 10.80 2.41 -18.07
C GLY A 223 10.24 1.60 -19.24
N VAL A 224 9.29 0.71 -18.97
CA VAL A 224 8.57 -0.08 -19.99
C VAL A 224 7.73 0.81 -20.89
N MET A 225 7.03 1.81 -20.34
CA MET A 225 6.24 2.76 -21.14
C MET A 225 7.09 3.50 -22.17
N TYR A 226 8.32 3.87 -21.85
CA TYR A 226 9.25 4.49 -22.81
C TYR A 226 9.77 3.52 -23.88
N ALA A 227 9.76 2.22 -23.63
CA ALA A 227 10.18 1.21 -24.58
C ALA A 227 9.04 0.76 -25.52
N GLU A 228 7.83 0.58 -24.99
CA GLU A 228 6.78 -0.21 -25.66
C GLU A 228 5.46 0.52 -25.91
N ASN A 229 5.18 1.65 -25.26
CA ASN A 229 3.86 2.27 -25.39
C ASN A 229 3.74 3.09 -26.68
N PHE A 230 2.83 2.69 -27.58
CA PHE A 230 2.63 3.30 -28.89
C PHE A 230 2.20 4.78 -28.87
N GLU A 231 1.61 5.27 -27.76
CA GLU A 231 1.18 6.68 -27.61
C GLU A 231 2.29 7.58 -27.05
N ILE A 232 3.38 6.99 -26.56
CA ILE A 232 4.54 7.67 -26.01
C ILE A 232 5.67 7.56 -27.02
N ARG A 233 6.34 8.69 -27.29
CA ARG A 233 7.52 8.66 -28.16
C ARG A 233 8.60 7.82 -27.47
N PRO A 234 9.14 6.77 -28.12
CA PRO A 234 10.18 5.96 -27.52
C PRO A 234 11.41 6.78 -27.12
N ASP A 235 12.00 6.42 -25.99
CA ASP A 235 13.18 7.10 -25.42
C ASP A 235 14.06 6.08 -24.68
N SER A 236 15.08 5.59 -25.37
CA SER A 236 15.99 4.54 -24.89
C SER A 236 16.74 4.94 -23.63
N ASP A 237 17.19 6.19 -23.55
CA ASP A 237 18.03 6.66 -22.46
C ASP A 237 17.19 6.79 -21.18
N ARG A 238 15.95 7.28 -21.30
CA ARG A 238 15.01 7.32 -20.18
C ARG A 238 14.59 5.93 -19.75
N SER A 239 14.27 5.06 -20.70
CA SER A 239 13.91 3.66 -20.41
C SER A 239 15.04 2.97 -19.63
N ALA A 240 16.28 3.04 -20.15
CA ALA A 240 17.45 2.47 -19.50
C ALA A 240 17.71 3.03 -18.11
N ALA A 241 17.56 4.35 -17.92
CA ALA A 241 17.76 4.97 -16.61
C ALA A 241 16.73 4.49 -15.56
N LEU A 242 15.45 4.42 -15.96
CA LEU A 242 14.35 4.00 -15.08
C LEU A 242 14.38 2.49 -14.79
N LEU A 243 14.64 1.66 -15.79
CA LEU A 243 14.82 0.22 -15.60
C LEU A 243 16.04 -0.09 -14.75
N ARG A 244 17.15 0.64 -14.94
CA ARG A 244 18.32 0.54 -14.05
C ARG A 244 17.97 0.89 -12.61
N GLN A 245 17.20 1.97 -12.40
CA GLN A 245 16.74 2.35 -11.06
C GLN A 245 15.92 1.23 -10.42
N ALA A 246 14.97 0.65 -11.16
CA ALA A 246 14.13 -0.44 -10.65
C ALA A 246 14.94 -1.72 -10.37
N ALA A 247 15.88 -2.07 -11.27
CA ALA A 247 16.79 -3.21 -11.11
C ALA A 247 17.68 -3.05 -9.87
N LEU A 248 18.25 -1.87 -9.63
CA LEU A 248 19.01 -1.58 -8.41
C LEU A 248 18.14 -1.60 -7.14
N GLY A 249 16.84 -1.32 -7.29
CA GLY A 249 15.84 -1.44 -6.24
C GLY A 249 15.41 -2.88 -5.92
N GLY A 250 15.90 -3.87 -6.66
CA GLY A 250 15.56 -5.28 -6.42
C GLY A 250 14.37 -5.80 -7.24
N HIS A 251 13.87 -5.05 -8.21
CA HIS A 251 12.79 -5.53 -9.09
C HIS A 251 13.33 -6.53 -10.10
N ALA A 252 12.90 -7.80 -10.00
CA ALA A 252 13.46 -8.89 -10.79
C ALA A 252 13.24 -8.72 -12.30
N ALA A 253 12.01 -8.46 -12.77
CA ALA A 253 11.77 -8.24 -14.21
C ALA A 253 12.59 -7.06 -14.77
N ALA A 254 12.65 -5.93 -14.06
CA ALA A 254 13.54 -4.81 -14.42
C ALA A 254 15.02 -5.19 -14.55
N MET A 255 15.53 -6.18 -13.79
CA MET A 255 16.89 -6.69 -13.98
C MET A 255 17.03 -7.42 -15.30
N ALA A 256 16.03 -8.20 -15.72
CA ALA A 256 16.03 -8.82 -17.05
C ALA A 256 15.99 -7.75 -18.15
N ASP A 257 15.04 -6.82 -18.08
CA ASP A 257 14.88 -5.77 -19.11
C ASP A 257 16.10 -4.86 -19.20
N TYR A 258 16.64 -4.42 -18.06
CA TYR A 258 17.88 -3.65 -18.05
C TYR A 258 19.07 -4.46 -18.56
N GLY A 259 19.15 -5.75 -18.23
CA GLY A 259 20.14 -6.66 -18.78
C GLY A 259 20.06 -6.75 -20.31
N LEU A 260 18.86 -6.77 -20.89
CA LEU A 260 18.65 -6.79 -22.33
C LEU A 260 19.12 -5.48 -22.99
N LEU A 261 18.81 -4.34 -22.37
CA LEU A 261 19.30 -3.03 -22.83
C LEU A 261 20.84 -2.96 -22.82
N VAL A 262 21.48 -3.49 -21.78
CA VAL A 262 22.94 -3.59 -21.67
C VAL A 262 23.52 -4.60 -22.67
N TYR A 263 22.83 -5.70 -22.96
CA TYR A 263 23.26 -6.67 -23.97
C TYR A 263 23.26 -6.06 -25.38
N GLN A 264 22.23 -5.26 -25.68
CA GLN A 264 22.03 -4.65 -27.00
C GLN A 264 22.80 -3.33 -27.17
N GLY A 265 23.12 -2.65 -26.07
CA GLY A 265 23.69 -1.29 -26.10
C GLY A 265 22.64 -0.21 -26.36
N TYR A 266 21.38 -0.43 -25.96
CA TYR A 266 20.27 0.49 -26.21
C TYR A 266 20.00 1.34 -24.97
N GLY A 267 20.39 2.61 -24.99
CA GLY A 267 20.31 3.51 -23.83
C GLY A 267 21.26 3.18 -22.67
N ALA A 268 22.07 2.13 -22.80
CA ALA A 268 23.10 1.71 -21.86
C ALA A 268 24.38 1.30 -22.60
N GLU A 269 25.52 1.34 -21.91
CA GLU A 269 26.79 0.87 -22.47
C GLU A 269 26.72 -0.65 -22.69
N LYS A 270 27.12 -1.10 -23.89
CA LYS A 270 27.06 -2.51 -24.26
C LYS A 270 28.08 -3.34 -23.47
N SER A 271 27.62 -4.34 -22.74
CA SER A 271 28.48 -5.36 -22.13
C SER A 271 27.74 -6.68 -21.95
N ILE A 272 28.23 -7.73 -22.59
CA ILE A 272 27.61 -9.06 -22.54
C ILE A 272 27.79 -9.67 -21.15
N GLU A 273 28.97 -9.45 -20.54
CA GLU A 273 29.29 -9.90 -19.18
C GLU A 273 28.36 -9.24 -18.15
N ALA A 274 28.17 -7.92 -18.24
CA ALA A 274 27.27 -7.20 -17.33
C ALA A 274 25.80 -7.61 -17.55
N ALA A 275 25.38 -7.84 -18.80
CA ALA A 275 24.04 -8.33 -19.10
C ALA A 275 23.79 -9.72 -18.49
N ALA A 276 24.73 -10.67 -18.67
CA ALA A 276 24.61 -12.00 -18.10
C ALA A 276 24.51 -11.98 -16.56
N GLU A 277 25.23 -11.06 -15.91
CA GLU A 277 25.13 -10.83 -14.48
C GLU A 277 23.76 -10.27 -14.04
N TRP A 278 23.17 -9.38 -14.83
CA TRP A 278 21.81 -8.90 -14.60
C TRP A 278 20.75 -10.00 -14.79
N PHE A 279 20.88 -10.82 -15.84
CA PHE A 279 20.00 -11.97 -16.05
C PHE A 279 20.11 -12.98 -14.90
N ARG A 280 21.32 -13.24 -14.39
CA ARG A 280 21.53 -14.09 -13.21
C ARG A 280 20.77 -13.57 -11.99
N LYS A 281 20.90 -12.27 -11.69
CA LYS A 281 20.18 -11.65 -10.56
C LYS A 281 18.67 -11.71 -10.74
N SER A 282 18.18 -11.47 -11.96
CA SER A 282 16.77 -11.60 -12.30
C SER A 282 16.27 -13.03 -12.05
N ALA A 283 17.04 -14.03 -12.52
CA ALA A 283 16.74 -15.44 -12.35
C ALA A 283 16.67 -15.86 -10.88
N GLU A 284 17.63 -15.41 -10.07
CA GLU A 284 17.68 -15.60 -8.62
C GLU A 284 16.52 -14.88 -7.90
N GLY A 285 16.09 -13.74 -8.44
CA GLY A 285 14.90 -13.00 -8.01
C GLY A 285 13.57 -13.67 -8.36
N GLY A 286 13.60 -14.79 -9.09
CA GLY A 286 12.42 -15.59 -9.42
C GLY A 286 11.66 -15.14 -10.68
N ASP A 287 12.19 -14.18 -11.43
CA ASP A 287 11.58 -13.73 -12.67
C ASP A 287 11.73 -14.78 -13.77
N ALA A 288 10.62 -15.16 -14.40
CA ALA A 288 10.62 -16.20 -15.42
C ALA A 288 11.55 -15.81 -16.56
N GLU A 289 11.39 -14.58 -17.10
CA GLU A 289 12.17 -14.08 -18.22
C GLU A 289 13.68 -14.14 -17.96
N GLY A 290 14.11 -13.59 -16.82
CA GLY A 290 15.48 -13.65 -16.34
C GLY A 290 16.04 -15.07 -16.25
N GLN A 291 15.25 -16.05 -15.80
CA GLN A 291 15.68 -17.46 -15.73
C GLN A 291 16.05 -18.02 -17.11
N PHE A 292 15.25 -17.77 -18.14
CA PHE A 292 15.61 -18.19 -19.51
C PHE A 292 16.75 -17.37 -20.08
N LEU A 293 16.78 -16.05 -19.92
CA LEU A 293 17.87 -15.22 -20.45
C LEU A 293 19.21 -15.66 -19.85
N TYR A 294 19.23 -16.01 -18.57
CA TYR A 294 20.41 -16.58 -17.94
C TYR A 294 20.72 -18.00 -18.43
N ALA A 295 19.71 -18.84 -18.62
CA ALA A 295 19.89 -20.15 -19.24
C ALA A 295 20.49 -20.05 -20.65
N PHE A 296 20.06 -19.05 -21.43
CA PHE A 296 20.54 -18.79 -22.77
C PHE A 296 22.02 -18.37 -22.76
N THR A 297 22.42 -17.43 -21.89
CA THR A 297 23.83 -17.01 -21.78
C THR A 297 24.73 -18.16 -21.31
N LEU A 298 24.28 -18.99 -20.37
CA LEU A 298 24.98 -20.21 -19.95
C LEU A 298 25.09 -21.25 -21.07
N ALA A 299 24.04 -21.44 -21.87
CA ALA A 299 24.06 -22.40 -22.98
C ALA A 299 25.01 -21.94 -24.11
N LYS A 300 25.09 -20.63 -24.36
CA LYS A 300 25.96 -20.04 -25.38
C LYS A 300 27.39 -19.84 -24.91
N GLY A 301 27.60 -19.65 -23.61
CA GLY A 301 28.89 -19.18 -23.08
C GLY A 301 29.15 -17.71 -23.40
N GLU A 302 28.09 -16.89 -23.48
CA GLU A 302 28.17 -15.46 -23.78
C GLU A 302 28.16 -14.66 -22.47
N GLY A 303 29.22 -13.88 -22.21
CA GLY A 303 29.38 -13.09 -20.99
C GLY A 303 29.65 -13.90 -19.73
N VAL A 304 29.41 -15.21 -19.77
CA VAL A 304 29.72 -16.20 -18.72
C VAL A 304 30.30 -17.46 -19.36
N SER A 305 31.02 -18.26 -18.58
CA SER A 305 31.49 -19.56 -19.07
C SER A 305 30.32 -20.49 -19.39
N GLN A 306 30.43 -21.23 -20.49
CA GLN A 306 29.37 -22.16 -20.90
C GLN A 306 29.16 -23.23 -19.81
N ASN A 307 27.89 -23.46 -19.45
CA ASN A 307 27.49 -24.48 -18.49
C ASN A 307 26.11 -25.03 -18.87
N LEU A 308 26.13 -26.17 -19.56
CA LEU A 308 24.91 -26.82 -20.08
C LEU A 308 24.05 -27.45 -18.97
N GLU A 309 24.66 -27.80 -17.84
CA GLU A 309 23.93 -28.31 -16.67
C GLU A 309 23.05 -27.21 -16.07
N ASP A 310 23.65 -26.05 -15.76
CA ASP A 310 22.92 -24.94 -15.15
C ASP A 310 21.99 -24.26 -16.16
N ALA A 311 22.36 -24.23 -17.44
CA ALA A 311 21.45 -23.78 -18.50
C ALA A 311 20.16 -24.62 -18.51
N TYR A 312 20.28 -25.95 -18.47
CA TYR A 312 19.11 -26.82 -18.45
C TYR A 312 18.32 -26.69 -17.14
N TYR A 313 18.99 -26.55 -15.99
CA TYR A 313 18.34 -26.26 -14.71
C TYR A 313 17.46 -25.01 -14.78
N TRP A 314 18.01 -23.90 -15.25
CA TRP A 314 17.27 -22.63 -15.32
C TRP A 314 16.15 -22.65 -16.36
N VAL A 315 16.33 -23.34 -17.49
CA VAL A 315 15.23 -23.61 -18.44
C VAL A 315 14.08 -24.39 -17.79
N LEU A 316 14.38 -25.40 -16.96
CA LEU A 316 13.34 -26.18 -16.28
C LEU A 316 12.68 -25.42 -15.13
N LYS A 317 13.43 -24.56 -14.46
CA LYS A 317 12.92 -23.73 -13.36
C LYS A 317 12.04 -22.59 -13.85
N SER A 318 12.32 -22.09 -15.06
CA SER A 318 11.51 -21.09 -15.74
C SER A 318 10.08 -21.59 -15.97
N GLY A 319 9.14 -21.02 -15.22
CA GLY A 319 7.69 -21.18 -15.46
C GLY A 319 7.26 -20.56 -16.79
N GLU A 320 6.00 -20.75 -17.18
CA GLU A 320 5.42 -20.03 -18.32
C GLU A 320 5.49 -18.52 -18.10
N SER A 321 5.76 -17.78 -19.17
CA SER A 321 5.73 -16.31 -19.14
C SER A 321 4.43 -15.81 -19.76
N ALA A 322 4.20 -14.50 -19.72
CA ALA A 322 3.06 -13.89 -20.43
C ALA A 322 3.34 -13.65 -21.93
N VAL A 323 4.54 -14.00 -22.42
CA VAL A 323 5.02 -13.69 -23.77
C VAL A 323 5.23 -14.99 -24.56
N ASP A 324 4.34 -15.25 -25.52
CA ASP A 324 4.31 -16.50 -26.30
C ASP A 324 5.63 -16.79 -27.05
N GLU A 325 6.29 -15.76 -27.58
CA GLU A 325 7.56 -15.88 -28.31
C GLU A 325 8.68 -16.37 -27.38
N TYR A 326 8.73 -15.81 -26.17
CA TYR A 326 9.68 -16.24 -25.15
C TYR A 326 9.47 -17.71 -24.77
N ASP A 327 8.22 -18.14 -24.59
CA ASP A 327 7.92 -19.54 -24.25
C ASP A 327 8.25 -20.49 -25.41
N ALA A 328 8.11 -20.04 -26.66
CA ALA A 328 8.56 -20.79 -27.83
C ALA A 328 10.08 -20.97 -27.86
N ASP A 329 10.84 -19.90 -27.63
CA ASP A 329 12.30 -19.92 -27.62
C ASP A 329 12.86 -20.75 -26.45
N LYS A 330 12.22 -20.67 -25.28
CA LYS A 330 12.53 -21.53 -24.14
C LYS A 330 12.31 -23.01 -24.47
N ARG A 331 11.16 -23.36 -25.07
CA ARG A 331 10.89 -24.74 -25.52
C ARG A 331 11.95 -25.21 -26.53
N ALA A 332 12.29 -24.38 -27.51
CA ALA A 332 13.32 -24.70 -28.48
C ALA A 332 14.70 -24.89 -27.84
N LEU A 333 15.09 -24.04 -26.86
CA LEU A 333 16.33 -24.21 -26.11
C LEU A 333 16.32 -25.52 -25.33
N ARG A 334 15.21 -25.84 -24.65
CA ARG A 334 15.02 -27.10 -23.93
C ARG A 334 15.22 -28.31 -24.83
N GLU A 335 14.50 -28.36 -25.95
CA GLU A 335 14.56 -29.47 -26.91
C GLU A 335 15.97 -29.67 -27.46
N ARG A 336 16.67 -28.57 -27.80
CA ARG A 336 18.07 -28.66 -28.23
C ARG A 336 18.98 -29.20 -27.15
N LEU A 337 18.81 -28.79 -25.89
CA LEU A 337 19.61 -29.32 -24.78
C LEU A 337 19.33 -30.81 -24.58
N GLU A 338 18.06 -31.22 -24.60
CA GLU A 338 17.66 -32.62 -24.45
C GLU A 338 18.16 -33.51 -25.61
N ALA A 339 18.27 -32.97 -26.82
CA ALA A 339 18.76 -33.69 -27.99
C ALA A 339 20.29 -33.80 -28.06
N ASN A 340 21.04 -32.85 -27.49
CA ASN A 340 22.48 -32.72 -27.74
C ASN A 340 23.38 -32.78 -26.49
N VAL A 341 22.82 -32.82 -25.28
CA VAL A 341 23.58 -32.87 -24.03
C VAL A 341 23.53 -34.27 -23.43
N ASP A 342 24.64 -34.70 -22.83
CA ASP A 342 24.75 -35.99 -22.14
C ASP A 342 23.64 -36.13 -21.08
N GLY A 343 22.91 -37.25 -21.11
CA GLY A 343 21.79 -37.52 -20.21
C GLY A 343 22.17 -37.50 -18.72
N ALA A 344 23.41 -37.82 -18.36
CA ALA A 344 23.89 -37.71 -16.98
C ALA A 344 23.99 -36.25 -16.51
N ILE A 345 24.35 -35.32 -17.41
CA ILE A 345 24.34 -33.88 -17.12
C ILE A 345 22.90 -33.41 -16.88
N LEU A 346 21.99 -33.78 -17.79
CA LEU A 346 20.57 -33.43 -17.66
C LEU A 346 19.93 -34.01 -16.40
N ALA A 347 20.31 -35.23 -16.00
CA ALA A 347 19.84 -35.86 -14.76
C ALA A 347 20.30 -35.10 -13.51
N ARG A 348 21.56 -34.63 -13.47
CA ARG A 348 22.06 -33.81 -12.36
C ARG A 348 21.33 -32.48 -12.25
N ALA A 349 21.08 -31.81 -13.37
CA ALA A 349 20.31 -30.57 -13.40
C ALA A 349 18.88 -30.76 -12.86
N ARG A 350 18.18 -31.83 -13.26
CA ARG A 350 16.84 -32.17 -12.73
C ARG A 350 16.84 -32.42 -11.22
N ALA A 351 17.92 -32.98 -10.68
CA ALA A 351 18.05 -33.24 -9.25
C ALA A 351 18.23 -31.97 -8.40
N LYS A 352 18.47 -30.79 -9.02
CA LYS A 352 18.58 -29.49 -8.33
C LYS A 352 17.25 -28.76 -8.14
N LEU A 353 16.18 -29.19 -8.83
CA LEU A 353 14.83 -28.58 -8.77
C LEU A 353 14.12 -28.96 -7.48
#